data_AF-A0A8R1HPJ2-F1
#
_entry.id   AF-A0A8R1HPJ2-F1
#
_cell.length_a   1.000
_cell.length_b   1.000
_cell.length_c   1.000
_cell.angle_alpha   90.00
_cell.angle_beta   90.00
_cell.angle_gamma   90.00
#
_symmetry.space_group_name_H-M   'P 1'
#
loop_
_entity.id
_entity.type
_entity.pdbx_description
1 polymer ?
#
loop_
_entity_poly.entity_id
_entity_poly.type
_entity_poly.pdbx_seq_one_letter_code
_entity_poly.pdbx_strand_id
1 'polypeptide(L)' 'MSRMHGRVDERLSETRDLQNPVQGDGPVLPDDSDLYTPVKCASCATLVAMMDSDEVYHFFNVLAGYS' A
#
# COMPACT_ATOMS: atom_id res chain seq x y z
N MET A 1 49.77 43.94 16.58
CA MET A 1 49.67 44.07 15.11
C MET A 1 48.65 43.05 14.62
N SER A 2 47.37 43.41 14.60
CA SER A 2 46.29 42.53 14.08
C SER A 2 46.30 42.54 12.56
N ARG A 3 46.24 41.35 11.94
CA ARG A 3 45.93 41.19 10.52
C ARG A 3 44.63 40.39 10.42
N MET A 4 43.58 41.04 9.94
CA MET A 4 42.41 40.41 9.31
C MET A 4 42.58 40.44 7.79
N HIS A 5 41.64 39.77 7.09
CA HIS A 5 41.44 39.56 5.64
C HIS A 5 41.94 38.18 5.17
N GLY A 6 41.13 37.27 4.64
CA GLY A 6 39.70 37.26 4.34
C GLY A 6 39.36 36.04 3.48
N ARG A 7 38.11 35.58 3.62
CA ARG A 7 37.33 34.77 2.66
C ARG A 7 37.89 33.43 2.17
N VAL A 8 37.43 32.34 2.81
CA VAL A 8 36.94 31.17 2.07
C VAL A 8 35.52 30.89 2.56
N ASP A 9 34.53 31.27 1.75
CA ASP A 9 33.14 30.84 1.89
C ASP A 9 33.09 29.34 1.53
N GLU A 10 33.39 28.45 2.46
CA GLU A 10 33.22 27.00 2.28
C GLU A 10 31.76 26.60 2.59
N ARG A 11 30.84 27.33 1.95
CA ARG A 11 29.39 27.14 1.99
C ARG A 11 29.01 26.03 1.01
N LEU A 12 29.45 24.79 1.24
CA LEU A 12 28.97 23.64 0.46
C LEU A 12 29.18 22.27 1.14
N SER A 13 28.72 22.10 2.38
CA SER A 13 28.47 20.76 2.93
C SER A 13 27.10 20.66 3.62
N GLU A 14 26.20 21.60 3.32
CA GLU A 14 24.79 21.43 3.61
C GLU A 14 24.15 20.64 2.46
N THR A 15 23.57 19.48 2.81
CA THR A 15 22.50 18.80 2.07
C THR A 15 22.87 18.13 0.73
N ARG A 16 23.49 16.94 0.76
CA ARG A 16 23.48 16.03 -0.41
C ARG A 16 22.98 14.61 -0.13
N ASP A 17 22.50 14.34 1.08
CA ASP A 17 21.93 13.02 1.44
C ASP A 17 20.45 12.86 1.11
N LEU A 18 19.81 13.83 0.43
CA LEU A 18 18.42 13.70 -0.02
C LEU A 18 18.27 13.21 -1.47
N GLN A 19 19.32 12.67 -2.09
CA GLN A 19 19.18 12.03 -3.40
C GLN A 19 18.81 10.54 -3.26
N ASN A 20 17.76 10.23 -2.51
CA ASN A 20 17.07 8.95 -2.67
C ASN A 20 15.96 9.17 -3.72
N PRO A 21 16.08 8.65 -4.96
CA PRO A 21 14.95 8.66 -5.87
C PRO A 21 13.90 7.73 -5.25
N VAL A 22 12.79 8.29 -4.76
CA VAL A 22 11.57 7.52 -4.52
C VAL A 22 11.24 6.84 -5.85
N GLN A 23 11.50 5.54 -5.88
CA GLN A 23 11.22 4.70 -7.04
C GLN A 23 9.71 4.58 -7.16
N GLY A 24 9.16 5.34 -8.11
CA GLY A 24 7.95 5.04 -8.85
C GLY A 24 6.71 4.67 -8.04
N ASP A 25 5.97 5.68 -7.60
CA ASP A 25 4.55 5.56 -7.27
C ASP A 25 3.74 5.45 -8.59
N GLY A 26 4.01 4.40 -9.39
CA GLY A 26 3.05 3.98 -10.40
C GLY A 26 1.77 3.51 -9.69
N PRO A 27 0.59 3.63 -10.30
CA PRO A 27 -0.59 2.98 -9.75
C PRO A 27 -0.30 1.48 -9.67
N VAL A 28 -0.15 0.98 -8.44
CA VAL A 28 -0.13 -0.46 -8.17
C VAL A 28 -1.52 -0.93 -8.56
N LEU A 29 -1.65 -1.45 -9.78
CA LEU A 29 -2.85 -2.17 -10.16
C LEU A 29 -2.89 -3.39 -9.23
N PRO A 30 -3.97 -3.58 -8.46
CA PRO A 30 -4.10 -4.79 -7.66
C PRO A 30 -3.93 -5.97 -8.60
N ASP A 31 -3.08 -6.92 -8.21
CA ASP A 31 -2.94 -8.17 -8.95
C ASP A 31 -4.33 -8.83 -8.99
N ASP A 32 -4.70 -9.50 -10.08
CA ASP A 32 -6.03 -10.12 -10.19
C ASP A 32 -6.27 -11.14 -9.05
N SER A 33 -5.19 -11.66 -8.44
CA SER A 33 -5.22 -12.51 -7.25
C SER A 33 -5.75 -11.84 -5.97
N ASP A 34 -5.71 -10.50 -5.89
CA ASP A 34 -6.24 -9.72 -4.77
C ASP A 34 -7.71 -9.27 -5.01
N LEU A 35 -8.30 -9.60 -6.16
CA LEU A 35 -9.67 -9.21 -6.50
C LEU A 35 -10.68 -10.20 -5.92
N TYR A 36 -11.51 -9.70 -5.00
CA TYR A 36 -12.59 -10.48 -4.40
C TYR A 36 -13.95 -10.07 -4.96
N THR A 37 -14.68 -11.04 -5.51
CA THR A 37 -16.02 -10.86 -6.07
C THR A 37 -17.11 -11.13 -5.02
N PRO A 38 -18.03 -10.19 -4.76
CA PRO A 38 -19.07 -10.36 -3.76
C PRO A 38 -20.15 -11.35 -4.21
N VAL A 39 -20.50 -12.30 -3.34
CA VAL A 39 -21.53 -13.31 -3.58
C VAL A 39 -22.77 -13.00 -2.73
N LYS A 40 -23.92 -12.87 -3.39
CA LYS A 40 -25.22 -12.57 -2.74
C LYS A 40 -26.14 -13.79 -2.75
N CYS A 41 -26.88 -13.97 -1.66
CA CYS A 41 -27.97 -14.93 -1.61
C CYS A 41 -29.09 -14.53 -2.57
N ALA A 42 -29.56 -15.46 -3.41
CA ALA A 42 -30.61 -15.21 -4.38
C ALA A 42 -31.98 -14.88 -3.77
N SER A 43 -32.23 -15.31 -2.53
CA SER A 43 -33.53 -15.14 -1.86
C SER A 43 -33.65 -13.80 -1.12
N CYS A 44 -32.58 -13.36 -0.44
CA CYS A 44 -32.60 -12.18 0.42
C CYS A 44 -31.62 -11.07 0.00
N ALA A 45 -30.85 -11.27 -1.08
CA ALA A 45 -29.81 -10.35 -1.57
C ALA A 45 -28.69 -10.03 -0.55
N THR A 46 -28.64 -10.71 0.59
CA THR A 46 -27.58 -10.57 1.60
C THR A 46 -26.25 -11.08 1.05
N LEU A 47 -25.17 -10.34 1.35
CA LEU A 47 -23.80 -10.79 1.06
C LEU A 47 -23.45 -11.97 1.97
N VAL A 48 -23.13 -13.11 1.37
CA VAL A 48 -22.87 -14.37 2.09
C VAL A 48 -21.43 -14.86 1.97
N ALA A 49 -20.71 -14.45 0.92
CA ALA A 49 -19.32 -14.83 0.70
C ALA A 49 -18.59 -13.83 -0.21
N MET A 50 -17.26 -13.95 -0.23
CA MET A 50 -16.41 -13.43 -1.32
C MET A 50 -15.89 -14.63 -2.12
N MET A 51 -15.75 -14.47 -3.44
CA MET A 51 -15.05 -15.42 -4.31
C MET A 51 -13.73 -14.78 -4.76
N ASP A 52 -12.62 -15.51 -4.69
CA ASP A 52 -11.32 -15.05 -5.19
C ASP A 52 -11.06 -15.48 -6.65
N SER A 53 -9.85 -15.21 -7.15
CA SER A 53 -9.41 -15.53 -8.51
C SER A 53 -9.33 -17.04 -8.81
N ASP A 54 -9.17 -17.86 -7.77
CA ASP A 54 -9.06 -19.32 -7.87
C ASP A 54 -10.43 -20.01 -7.74
N GLU A 55 -11.51 -19.24 -7.87
CA GLU A 55 -12.91 -19.67 -7.73
C GLU A 55 -13.21 -20.26 -6.33
N VAL A 56 -12.47 -19.86 -5.30
CA VAL A 56 -12.67 -20.30 -3.92
C VAL A 56 -13.61 -19.36 -3.18
N TYR A 57 -14.61 -19.92 -2.50
CA TYR A 57 -15.62 -19.18 -1.76
C TYR A 57 -15.26 -19.05 -0.28
N HIS A 58 -15.15 -17.81 0.19
CA HIS A 58 -14.89 -17.44 1.59
C HIS A 58 -16.20 -16.97 2.23
N PHE A 59 -16.85 -17.84 3.00
CA PHE A 59 -18.11 -17.52 3.68
C PHE A 59 -17.86 -16.82 5.01
N PHE A 60 -18.63 -15.77 5.28
CA PHE A 60 -18.66 -15.10 6.58
C PHE A 60 -20.07 -15.25 7.16
N ASN A 61 -20.17 -15.39 8.48
CA ASN A 61 -21.38 -15.83 9.20
C ASN A 61 -21.67 -17.35 9.12
N VAL A 62 -20.62 -18.17 9.24
CA VAL A 62 -20.78 -19.61 9.50
C VAL A 62 -21.33 -19.76 10.91
N LEU A 63 -22.64 -19.98 11.03
CA LEU A 63 -23.23 -20.41 12.30
C LEU A 63 -22.65 -21.80 12.60
N ALA A 64 -21.74 -21.88 13.57
CA ALA A 64 -21.34 -23.16 14.10
C ALA A 64 -22.61 -23.84 14.63
N GLY A 65 -23.06 -24.89 13.94
CA GLY A 65 -24.12 -25.73 14.46
C GLY A 65 -23.61 -26.37 15.75
N TYR A 66 -24.07 -25.89 16.90
CA TYR A 66 -23.84 -26.57 18.17
C TYR A 66 -24.62 -27.90 18.13
N SER A 67 -23.92 -29.01 18.37
CA SER A 67 -24.47 -30.35 18.57
C SER A 67 -24.88 -30.56 20.02
#